data_AF-A0NV49-F1
#
_entry.id   AF-A0NV49-F1
#
_cell.length_a   1.000
_cell.length_b   1.000
_cell.length_c   1.000
_cell.angle_alpha   90.00
_cell.angle_beta   90.00
_cell.angle_gamma   90.00
#
_symmetry.space_group_name_H-M   'P 1'
#
loop_
_entity.id
_entity.type
_entity.pdbx_description
1 polymer ?
#
loop_
_entity_poly.entity_id
_entity_poly.type
_entity_poly.pdbx_seq_one_letter_code
_entity_poly.pdbx_strand_id
1 'polypeptide(L)'
;MTRIKVLGALAGLVAAVGPALSADLPVAPEPVDYVRICDAYGARFYYIPGTETCLRVGSRVRTEIRVRNFGKAENAWGDRDTDGYQWRSRGYLYLDARTATEFGTLRAYIESYVTLTNGSNATTLDKAYIQWGGLLAGHNGSNFDFFTGYAFNAQIESYSDRKLNQIAYTMAFGNGFNATVALEDRSGREQAIAINGTNQTYGGTRAPDFIAALGVNQGWGKAQIMGALHQVYPSAAYNSLAGRTEDELGWAAGAGVTVNFGGFAKGGAVSLQAVYTDGASGYGSTGWNSRITDAVWNGTSTETTKTLNIFGGVTLGVTDTVQVNVEGGYHDVDGGTSAYDFTQWDATANVVWEPVSGFQMGPEFQYRDIDYSRTSGLNDTYELYGTFRLQRTF
;
A
#
# COMPACT_ATOMS: atom_id res chain seq x y z
N MET A 1 40.97 -24.41 -88.89
CA MET A 1 41.12 -24.44 -87.43
C MET A 1 40.08 -23.52 -86.82
N THR A 2 39.48 -23.99 -85.73
CA THR A 2 38.81 -23.23 -84.65
C THR A 2 37.61 -22.33 -84.96
N ARG A 3 36.44 -22.87 -84.57
CA ARG A 3 35.17 -22.18 -84.26
C ARG A 3 35.26 -21.49 -82.89
N ILE A 4 34.45 -20.44 -82.66
CA ILE A 4 33.83 -19.92 -81.39
C ILE A 4 33.25 -18.53 -81.75
N LYS A 5 32.06 -18.05 -81.37
CA LYS A 5 30.78 -18.53 -80.81
C LYS A 5 29.84 -17.29 -80.77
N VAL A 6 28.51 -17.53 -80.68
CA VAL A 6 27.51 -16.68 -79.95
C VAL A 6 27.04 -15.39 -80.68
N LEU A 7 25.76 -14.98 -80.76
CA LEU A 7 24.48 -15.37 -80.15
C LEU A 7 23.33 -14.92 -81.09
N GLY A 8 22.30 -15.73 -81.27
CA GLY A 8 21.07 -15.37 -81.99
C GLY A 8 19.98 -14.88 -81.04
N ALA A 9 19.19 -13.92 -81.51
CA ALA A 9 18.14 -13.21 -80.78
C ALA A 9 16.72 -13.75 -81.09
N LEU A 10 15.81 -13.41 -80.17
CA LEU A 10 14.36 -13.17 -80.35
C LEU A 10 13.36 -14.36 -80.45
N ALA A 11 12.62 -14.51 -79.35
CA ALA A 11 11.15 -14.48 -79.21
C ALA A 11 10.24 -15.26 -80.20
N GLY A 12 9.36 -16.10 -79.63
CA GLY A 12 8.18 -16.63 -80.33
C GLY A 12 7.24 -17.43 -79.41
N LEU A 13 6.08 -16.82 -79.12
CA LEU A 13 4.81 -17.32 -78.57
C LEU A 13 4.64 -18.82 -78.27
N VAL A 14 4.15 -19.13 -77.05
CA VAL A 14 3.12 -20.15 -76.85
C VAL A 14 2.12 -19.64 -75.81
N ALA A 15 0.86 -19.49 -76.23
CA ALA A 15 -0.28 -19.28 -75.35
C ALA A 15 -1.22 -20.48 -75.45
N ALA A 16 -1.75 -20.88 -74.28
CA ALA A 16 -2.85 -21.82 -74.02
C ALA A 16 -2.53 -23.30 -74.33
N VAL A 17 -2.78 -24.30 -73.47
CA VAL A 17 -3.83 -24.53 -72.47
C VAL A 17 -3.31 -25.59 -71.47
N GLY A 18 -3.54 -25.37 -70.18
CA GLY A 18 -3.28 -26.35 -69.11
C GLY A 18 -4.33 -26.18 -68.01
N PRO A 19 -4.73 -27.26 -67.32
CA PRO A 19 -5.98 -27.32 -66.56
C PRO A 19 -5.99 -26.33 -65.40
N ALA A 20 -7.19 -25.81 -65.14
CA ALA A 20 -7.53 -25.04 -63.96
C ALA A 20 -7.10 -25.80 -62.70
N LEU A 21 -5.99 -25.40 -62.11
CA LEU A 21 -5.78 -25.54 -60.68
C LEU A 21 -6.54 -24.38 -60.07
N SER A 22 -7.54 -24.69 -59.26
CA SER A 22 -8.13 -23.74 -58.33
C SER A 22 -6.97 -23.02 -57.64
N ALA A 23 -6.79 -21.73 -57.93
CA ALA A 23 -6.07 -20.87 -57.06
C ALA A 23 -6.87 -20.86 -55.76
N ASP A 24 -6.43 -21.68 -54.80
CA ASP A 24 -6.73 -21.42 -53.41
C ASP A 24 -6.29 -19.96 -53.22
N LEU A 25 -7.27 -19.08 -53.02
CA LEU A 25 -6.99 -17.69 -52.70
C LEU A 25 -5.93 -17.72 -51.60
N PRO A 26 -4.85 -16.92 -51.65
CA PRO A 26 -4.05 -16.72 -50.46
C PRO A 26 -5.07 -16.30 -49.40
N VAL A 27 -5.28 -17.17 -48.40
CA VAL A 27 -6.11 -16.88 -47.24
C VAL A 27 -5.73 -15.48 -46.85
N ALA A 28 -6.69 -14.55 -46.98
CA ALA A 28 -6.47 -13.18 -46.59
C ALA A 28 -5.85 -13.26 -45.19
N PRO A 29 -4.67 -12.67 -44.94
CA PRO A 29 -4.08 -12.72 -43.61
C PRO A 29 -5.20 -12.31 -42.66
N GLU A 30 -5.55 -13.20 -41.73
CA GLU A 30 -6.60 -12.93 -40.76
C GLU A 30 -6.32 -11.53 -40.23
N PRO A 31 -7.33 -10.62 -40.19
CA PRO A 31 -7.09 -9.26 -39.76
C PRO A 31 -6.40 -9.34 -38.41
N VAL A 32 -5.11 -8.97 -38.40
CA VAL A 32 -4.35 -8.89 -37.18
C VAL A 32 -4.95 -7.71 -36.46
N ASP A 33 -5.86 -7.98 -35.52
CA ASP A 33 -6.45 -6.96 -34.67
C ASP A 33 -5.31 -6.41 -33.80
N TYR A 34 -4.62 -5.42 -34.34
CA TYR A 34 -3.59 -4.71 -33.61
C TYR A 34 -4.23 -4.05 -32.41
N VAL A 35 -3.48 -4.07 -31.31
CA VAL A 35 -3.82 -3.35 -30.10
C VAL A 35 -3.90 -1.85 -30.44
N ARG A 36 -5.13 -1.33 -30.51
CA ARG A 36 -5.39 0.08 -30.84
C ARG A 36 -5.08 0.94 -29.64
N ILE A 37 -4.47 2.10 -29.87
CA ILE A 37 -4.27 3.11 -28.82
C ILE A 37 -5.64 3.63 -28.36
N CYS A 38 -5.81 3.79 -27.05
CA CYS A 38 -6.97 4.45 -26.46
C CYS A 38 -6.57 5.81 -25.88
N ASP A 39 -6.76 6.86 -26.66
CA ASP A 39 -6.39 8.23 -26.25
C ASP A 39 -7.35 8.82 -25.19
N ALA A 40 -8.54 8.23 -25.00
CA ALA A 40 -9.57 8.74 -24.10
C ALA A 40 -9.12 8.81 -22.62
N TYR A 41 -8.18 7.97 -22.21
CA TYR A 41 -7.68 7.91 -20.82
C TYR A 41 -6.19 8.27 -20.69
N GLY A 42 -5.61 8.84 -21.76
CA GLY A 42 -4.22 9.29 -21.80
C GLY A 42 -3.22 8.23 -22.25
N ALA A 43 -1.94 8.56 -22.11
CA ALA A 43 -0.85 7.73 -22.60
C ALA A 43 -0.85 6.32 -21.98
N ARG A 44 -0.34 5.34 -22.75
CA ARG A 44 -0.18 3.92 -22.37
C ARG A 44 -1.49 3.14 -22.18
N PHE A 45 -2.63 3.70 -22.58
CA PHE A 45 -3.88 2.95 -22.69
C PHE A 45 -4.08 2.40 -24.09
N TYR A 46 -4.63 1.18 -24.15
CA TYR A 46 -4.94 0.50 -25.39
C TYR A 46 -6.30 -0.19 -25.30
N TYR A 47 -7.03 -0.29 -26.40
CA TYR A 47 -8.29 -1.03 -26.42
C TYR A 47 -8.04 -2.53 -26.27
N ILE A 48 -8.80 -3.17 -25.39
CA ILE A 48 -8.91 -4.63 -25.37
C ILE A 48 -9.62 -5.05 -26.66
N PRO A 49 -9.04 -5.94 -27.50
CA PRO A 49 -9.62 -6.33 -28.77
C PRO A 49 -11.08 -6.77 -28.66
N GLY A 50 -11.92 -6.29 -29.58
CA GLY A 50 -13.36 -6.58 -29.57
C GLY A 50 -14.20 -5.81 -28.53
N THR A 51 -13.62 -4.82 -27.82
CA THR A 51 -14.34 -4.04 -26.81
C THR A 51 -14.06 -2.53 -26.91
N GLU A 52 -14.87 -1.72 -26.22
CA GLU A 52 -14.61 -0.30 -25.98
C GLU A 52 -13.82 -0.02 -24.68
N THR A 53 -13.31 -1.08 -24.04
CA THR A 53 -12.59 -0.98 -22.78
C THR A 53 -11.11 -0.71 -23.03
N CYS A 54 -10.58 0.30 -22.36
CA CYS A 54 -9.18 0.68 -22.43
C CYS A 54 -8.40 0.06 -21.27
N LEU A 55 -7.30 -0.60 -21.56
CA LEU A 55 -6.39 -1.23 -20.61
C LEU A 55 -5.05 -0.52 -20.63
N ARG A 56 -4.54 -0.21 -19.43
CA ARG A 56 -3.14 0.14 -19.22
C ARG A 56 -2.45 -0.97 -18.43
N VAL A 57 -1.32 -1.43 -18.96
CA VAL A 57 -0.41 -2.34 -18.28
C VAL A 57 0.80 -1.52 -17.82
N GLY A 58 1.18 -1.67 -16.56
CA GLY A 58 2.39 -1.05 -16.01
C GLY A 58 3.13 -2.01 -15.10
N SER A 59 4.37 -1.66 -14.77
CA SER A 59 5.16 -2.44 -13.84
C SER A 59 6.09 -1.57 -13.00
N ARG A 60 6.59 -2.18 -11.93
CA ARG A 60 7.65 -1.64 -11.09
C ARG A 60 8.54 -2.79 -10.67
N VAL A 61 9.85 -2.55 -10.70
CA VAL A 61 10.85 -3.45 -10.13
C VAL A 61 11.59 -2.69 -9.05
N ARG A 62 11.74 -3.31 -7.89
CA ARG A 62 12.46 -2.77 -6.75
C ARG A 62 13.39 -3.82 -6.19
N THR A 63 14.59 -3.42 -5.81
CA THR A 63 15.51 -4.22 -5.01
C THR A 63 16.06 -3.38 -3.87
N GLU A 64 16.26 -4.01 -2.73
CA GLU A 64 16.78 -3.34 -1.54
C GLU A 64 17.55 -4.30 -0.64
N ILE A 65 18.53 -3.74 0.05
CA ILE A 65 19.17 -4.36 1.19
C ILE A 65 18.68 -3.64 2.44
N ARG A 66 18.25 -4.42 3.43
CA ARG A 66 17.77 -3.94 4.72
C ARG A 66 18.70 -4.49 5.79
N VAL A 67 19.26 -3.62 6.61
CA VAL A 67 19.95 -3.98 7.85
C VAL A 67 18.93 -3.79 8.97
N ARG A 68 18.62 -4.86 9.70
CA ARG A 68 17.54 -4.88 10.68
C ARG A 68 18.07 -4.79 12.09
N ASN A 69 17.33 -4.06 12.93
CA ASN A 69 17.53 -3.88 14.36
C ASN A 69 18.98 -4.15 14.80
N PHE A 70 19.89 -3.24 14.49
CA PHE A 70 21.31 -3.33 14.84
C PHE A 70 21.63 -2.39 16.01
N GLY A 71 22.76 -2.58 16.71
CA GLY A 71 23.16 -1.71 17.82
C GLY A 71 23.21 -2.41 19.18
N LYS A 72 22.57 -1.87 20.22
CA LYS A 72 22.54 -2.47 21.57
C LYS A 72 21.58 -3.65 21.61
N ALA A 73 21.89 -4.68 22.38
CA ALA A 73 21.00 -5.81 22.61
C ALA A 73 19.75 -5.38 23.43
N GLU A 74 18.58 -6.00 23.23
CA GLU A 74 18.33 -7.11 22.29
C GLU A 74 18.15 -6.63 20.85
N ASN A 75 18.83 -7.29 19.92
CA ASN A 75 18.90 -6.90 18.52
C ASN A 75 19.06 -8.12 17.61
N ALA A 76 18.82 -7.97 16.31
CA ALA A 76 18.82 -9.07 15.35
C ALA A 76 20.21 -9.68 15.06
N TRP A 77 21.27 -9.13 15.67
CA TRP A 77 22.66 -9.56 15.50
C TRP A 77 23.22 -10.31 16.71
N GLY A 78 22.57 -10.17 17.86
CA GLY A 78 22.86 -10.92 19.09
C GLY A 78 22.09 -12.23 19.18
N ASP A 79 20.94 -12.33 18.51
CA ASP A 79 20.12 -13.54 18.44
C ASP A 79 20.46 -14.36 17.18
N ARG A 80 20.94 -15.58 17.39
CA ARG A 80 21.37 -16.52 16.32
C ARG A 80 20.21 -17.00 15.46
N ASP A 81 18.98 -16.89 15.93
CA ASP A 81 17.78 -17.34 15.22
C ASP A 81 17.12 -16.21 14.42
N THR A 82 17.72 -15.01 14.40
CA THR A 82 17.22 -13.85 13.67
C THR A 82 18.12 -13.40 12.52
N ASP A 83 17.49 -12.94 11.43
CA ASP A 83 18.17 -12.34 10.30
C ASP A 83 18.58 -10.88 10.60
N GLY A 84 19.88 -10.62 10.76
CA GLY A 84 20.44 -9.27 10.89
C GLY A 84 20.32 -8.42 9.62
N TYR A 85 20.13 -9.05 8.45
CA TYR A 85 19.87 -8.35 7.19
C TYR A 85 18.85 -9.10 6.31
N GLN A 86 18.23 -8.37 5.40
CA GLN A 86 17.38 -8.92 4.35
C GLN A 86 17.78 -8.36 2.99
N TRP A 87 18.05 -9.24 2.03
CA TRP A 87 18.09 -8.90 0.63
C TRP A 87 16.74 -9.19 0.00
N ARG A 88 16.16 -8.17 -0.63
CA ARG A 88 14.77 -8.24 -1.07
C ARG A 88 14.56 -7.66 -2.46
N SER A 89 13.90 -8.42 -3.32
CA SER A 89 13.50 -8.00 -4.67
C SER A 89 12.01 -8.16 -4.84
N ARG A 90 11.34 -7.17 -5.45
CA ARG A 90 9.90 -7.18 -5.68
C ARG A 90 9.58 -6.72 -7.11
N GLY A 91 8.78 -7.51 -7.81
CA GLY A 91 8.21 -7.18 -9.11
C GLY A 91 6.71 -6.97 -9.00
N TYR A 92 6.20 -5.87 -9.57
CA TYR A 92 4.79 -5.50 -9.56
C TYR A 92 4.16 -5.65 -10.95
N LEU A 93 2.86 -5.96 -10.98
CA LEU A 93 2.01 -5.90 -12.14
C LEU A 93 0.83 -4.97 -11.85
N TYR A 94 0.63 -3.98 -12.72
CA TYR A 94 -0.48 -3.05 -12.67
C TYR A 94 -1.38 -3.26 -13.89
N LEU A 95 -2.67 -3.50 -13.65
CA LEU A 95 -3.69 -3.58 -14.70
C LEU A 95 -4.79 -2.56 -14.38
N ASP A 96 -5.02 -1.62 -15.29
CA ASP A 96 -6.04 -0.55 -15.13
C ASP A 96 -6.96 -0.58 -16.35
N ALA A 97 -8.14 -1.15 -16.19
CA ALA A 97 -9.17 -1.23 -17.22
C ALA A 97 -10.22 -0.13 -16.99
N ARG A 98 -10.58 0.60 -18.04
CA ARG A 98 -11.54 1.71 -18.00
C ARG A 98 -12.51 1.65 -19.16
N THR A 99 -13.79 1.85 -18.86
CA THR A 99 -14.87 1.84 -19.84
C THR A 99 -15.73 3.08 -19.61
N ALA A 100 -16.01 3.82 -20.68
CA ALA A 100 -16.91 4.96 -20.60
C ALA A 100 -18.33 4.45 -20.43
N THR A 101 -19.09 4.99 -19.48
CA THR A 101 -20.51 4.69 -19.31
C THR A 101 -21.30 5.99 -19.26
N GLU A 102 -22.61 5.91 -19.42
CA GLU A 102 -23.54 7.03 -19.26
C GLU A 102 -23.48 7.68 -17.86
N PHE A 103 -22.98 6.97 -16.84
CA PHE A 103 -22.82 7.46 -15.48
C PHE A 103 -21.37 7.84 -15.12
N GLY A 104 -20.50 7.97 -16.13
CA GLY A 104 -19.08 8.26 -15.98
C GLY A 104 -18.19 7.05 -16.19
N THR A 105 -16.91 7.16 -15.86
CA THR A 105 -15.93 6.09 -16.11
C THR A 105 -16.10 4.95 -15.12
N LEU A 106 -16.35 3.74 -15.62
CA LEU A 106 -16.20 2.50 -14.87
C LEU A 106 -14.73 2.07 -14.92
N ARG A 107 -14.12 1.84 -13.76
CA ARG A 107 -12.71 1.43 -13.64
C ARG A 107 -12.61 0.13 -12.87
N ALA A 108 -11.81 -0.80 -13.38
CA ALA A 108 -11.34 -1.98 -12.65
C ALA A 108 -9.81 -1.93 -12.56
N TYR A 109 -9.27 -2.08 -11.36
CA TYR A 109 -7.84 -1.95 -11.11
C TYR A 109 -7.30 -3.14 -10.32
N ILE A 110 -6.17 -3.67 -10.77
CA ILE A 110 -5.42 -4.73 -10.08
C ILE A 110 -3.98 -4.26 -9.90
N GLU A 111 -3.50 -4.37 -8.68
CA GLU A 111 -2.08 -4.28 -8.31
C GLU A 111 -1.71 -5.57 -7.58
N SER A 112 -0.78 -6.33 -8.16
CA SER A 112 -0.20 -7.50 -7.51
C SER A 112 1.32 -7.45 -7.58
N TYR A 113 1.97 -8.13 -6.65
CA TYR A 113 3.42 -8.25 -6.67
C TYR A 113 3.90 -9.58 -6.14
N VAL A 114 5.10 -9.96 -6.59
CA VAL A 114 5.86 -11.07 -6.03
C VAL A 114 7.10 -10.51 -5.36
N THR A 115 7.37 -10.97 -4.14
CA THR A 115 8.53 -10.63 -3.33
C THR A 115 9.41 -11.84 -3.14
N LEU A 116 10.71 -11.72 -3.40
CA LEU A 116 11.74 -12.62 -2.93
C LEU A 116 12.50 -11.94 -1.78
N THR A 117 12.56 -12.57 -0.61
CA THR A 117 13.36 -12.12 0.55
C THR A 117 14.24 -13.27 1.01
N ASN A 118 15.57 -13.12 0.98
CA ASN A 118 16.52 -14.15 1.44
C ASN A 118 16.20 -15.58 0.92
N GLY A 119 15.78 -15.72 -0.34
CA GLY A 119 15.42 -17.01 -0.93
C GLY A 119 13.97 -17.49 -0.71
N SER A 120 13.17 -16.79 0.11
CA SER A 120 11.74 -17.05 0.30
C SER A 120 10.89 -16.18 -0.62
N ASN A 121 9.89 -16.78 -1.27
CA ASN A 121 8.95 -16.08 -2.17
C ASN A 121 7.57 -15.89 -1.53
N ALA A 122 6.97 -14.72 -1.73
CA ALA A 122 5.60 -14.42 -1.35
C ALA A 122 4.89 -13.62 -2.46
N THR A 123 3.65 -14.01 -2.76
CA THR A 123 2.76 -13.30 -3.70
C THR A 123 1.73 -12.51 -2.91
N THR A 124 1.43 -11.29 -3.33
CA THR A 124 0.43 -10.43 -2.69
C THR A 124 -0.47 -9.78 -3.74
N LEU A 125 -1.77 -9.76 -3.44
CA LEU A 125 -2.75 -8.90 -4.10
C LEU A 125 -2.84 -7.62 -3.28
N ASP A 126 -2.22 -6.53 -3.74
CA ASP A 126 -2.15 -5.27 -3.01
C ASP A 126 -3.40 -4.42 -3.22
N LYS A 127 -3.97 -4.44 -4.43
CA LYS A 127 -5.25 -3.80 -4.77
C LYS A 127 -6.00 -4.62 -5.80
N ALA A 128 -7.32 -4.69 -5.65
CA ALA A 128 -8.24 -5.31 -6.60
C ALA A 128 -9.64 -4.73 -6.39
N TYR A 129 -10.00 -3.70 -7.14
CA TYR A 129 -11.27 -2.99 -6.91
C TYR A 129 -11.94 -2.54 -8.21
N ILE A 130 -13.24 -2.29 -8.09
CA ILE A 130 -14.08 -1.62 -9.07
C ILE A 130 -14.42 -0.23 -8.53
N GLN A 131 -14.36 0.79 -9.38
CA GLN A 131 -14.71 2.16 -9.05
C GLN A 131 -15.66 2.74 -10.11
N TRP A 132 -16.74 3.38 -9.67
CA TRP A 132 -17.75 3.95 -10.56
C TRP A 132 -18.64 4.98 -9.84
N GLY A 133 -18.75 6.20 -10.38
CA GLY A 133 -19.72 7.20 -9.87
C GLY A 133 -19.59 7.54 -8.38
N GLY A 134 -18.38 7.47 -7.80
CA GLY A 134 -18.11 7.67 -6.37
C GLY A 134 -18.11 6.39 -5.54
N LEU A 135 -18.66 5.29 -6.06
CA LEU A 135 -18.56 3.96 -5.45
C LEU A 135 -17.14 3.39 -5.65
N LEU A 136 -16.63 2.73 -4.62
CA LEU A 136 -15.48 1.82 -4.66
C LEU A 136 -15.88 0.51 -3.99
N ALA A 137 -15.59 -0.63 -4.62
CA ALA A 137 -15.82 -1.95 -4.03
C ALA A 137 -14.66 -2.89 -4.37
N GLY A 138 -14.14 -3.59 -3.36
CA GLY A 138 -13.05 -4.55 -3.50
C GLY A 138 -11.94 -4.32 -2.48
N HIS A 139 -10.72 -4.73 -2.81
CA HIS A 139 -9.53 -4.59 -1.96
C HIS A 139 -8.76 -3.32 -2.31
N ASN A 140 -8.69 -2.36 -1.39
CA ASN A 140 -7.97 -1.09 -1.57
C ASN A 140 -7.50 -0.53 -0.22
N GLY A 141 -6.70 0.55 -0.25
CA GLY A 141 -6.35 1.32 0.95
C GLY A 141 -7.59 1.80 1.70
N SER A 142 -7.54 1.76 3.03
CA SER A 142 -8.64 2.18 3.90
C SER A 142 -8.96 3.67 3.71
N ASN A 143 -10.24 4.01 3.87
CA ASN A 143 -10.72 5.40 3.81
C ASN A 143 -10.40 6.19 5.07
N PHE A 144 -9.94 5.50 6.13
CA PHE A 144 -9.44 6.13 7.34
C PHE A 144 -8.02 6.66 7.15
N ASP A 145 -7.17 5.96 6.39
CA ASP A 145 -5.74 6.28 6.30
C ASP A 145 -5.52 7.59 5.49
N PHE A 146 -4.64 8.48 5.96
CA PHE A 146 -4.42 9.81 5.34
C PHE A 146 -2.98 10.06 4.89
N PHE A 147 -2.02 10.11 5.83
CA PHE A 147 -0.61 10.32 5.55
C PHE A 147 0.19 9.08 5.93
N THR A 148 0.72 8.40 4.92
CA THR A 148 1.41 7.11 5.03
C THR A 148 2.92 7.24 4.85
N GLY A 149 3.48 8.36 5.33
CA GLY A 149 4.92 8.64 5.29
C GLY A 149 5.49 9.06 3.92
N TYR A 150 6.74 9.50 3.98
CA TYR A 150 7.65 9.80 2.87
C TYR A 150 8.80 8.77 2.79
N ALA A 151 8.85 7.80 3.71
CA ALA A 151 9.79 6.69 3.62
C ALA A 151 9.69 5.93 2.29
N PHE A 152 10.84 5.47 1.79
CA PHE A 152 10.89 4.41 0.80
C PHE A 152 10.26 3.14 1.40
N ASN A 153 10.72 2.74 2.58
CA ASN A 153 10.54 1.41 3.12
C ASN A 153 10.39 1.33 4.64
N ALA A 154 9.40 2.01 5.20
CA ALA A 154 9.15 1.92 6.63
C ALA A 154 9.20 0.45 7.13
N GLN A 155 10.27 0.10 7.85
CA GLN A 155 10.43 -1.16 8.60
C GLN A 155 9.77 -1.01 9.96
N ILE A 156 9.84 0.20 10.49
CA ILE A 156 9.00 0.69 11.56
C ILE A 156 8.00 1.66 10.93
N GLU A 157 6.72 1.32 10.98
CA GLU A 157 5.62 2.18 10.56
C GLU A 157 5.04 2.88 11.80
N SER A 158 4.77 4.17 11.69
CA SER A 158 4.31 5.03 12.80
C SER A 158 2.96 5.67 12.47
N TYR A 159 2.26 5.04 11.54
CA TYR A 159 1.01 5.46 10.95
C TYR A 159 0.24 4.22 10.53
N SER A 160 -1.05 4.35 10.31
CA SER A 160 -1.84 3.28 9.71
C SER A 160 -1.74 3.33 8.18
N ASP A 161 -1.44 2.19 7.55
CA ASP A 161 -1.49 2.02 6.10
C ASP A 161 -1.99 0.60 5.74
N ARG A 162 -3.30 0.38 5.88
CA ARG A 162 -3.94 -0.92 5.61
C ARG A 162 -4.68 -0.92 4.28
N LYS A 163 -4.50 -2.04 3.55
CA LYS A 163 -5.32 -2.41 2.40
C LYS A 163 -6.20 -3.58 2.81
N LEU A 164 -7.50 -3.47 2.53
CA LEU A 164 -8.50 -4.41 3.02
C LEU A 164 -9.72 -4.43 2.10
N ASN A 165 -10.56 -5.45 2.24
CA ASN A 165 -11.81 -5.55 1.50
C ASN A 165 -12.80 -4.52 2.02
N GLN A 166 -13.45 -3.80 1.11
CA GLN A 166 -14.31 -2.68 1.46
C GLN A 166 -15.37 -2.40 0.40
N ILE A 167 -16.41 -1.70 0.83
CA ILE A 167 -17.31 -0.93 -0.03
C ILE A 167 -17.37 0.49 0.51
N ALA A 168 -17.12 1.48 -0.33
CA ALA A 168 -17.06 2.88 0.03
C ALA A 168 -17.83 3.73 -0.99
N TYR A 169 -18.44 4.81 -0.51
CA TYR A 169 -19.04 5.82 -1.37
C TYR A 169 -18.46 7.18 -1.01
N THR A 170 -17.88 7.85 -2.00
CA THR A 170 -17.34 9.20 -1.87
C THR A 170 -18.18 10.18 -2.69
N MET A 171 -18.76 11.17 -2.00
CA MET A 171 -19.48 12.28 -2.60
C MET A 171 -18.56 13.51 -2.67
N ALA A 172 -18.43 14.11 -3.85
CA ALA A 172 -17.74 15.38 -4.03
C ALA A 172 -18.73 16.54 -4.03
N PHE A 173 -18.45 17.60 -3.26
CA PHE A 173 -19.29 18.80 -3.15
C PHE A 173 -18.83 19.95 -4.04
N GLY A 174 -17.72 19.78 -4.76
CA GLY A 174 -17.03 20.86 -5.48
C GLY A 174 -15.98 21.57 -4.61
N ASN A 175 -15.18 22.43 -5.24
CA ASN A 175 -14.09 23.20 -4.59
C ASN A 175 -13.11 22.35 -3.75
N GLY A 176 -12.95 21.07 -4.12
CA GLY A 176 -12.07 20.12 -3.43
C GLY A 176 -12.66 19.41 -2.21
N PHE A 177 -13.87 19.78 -1.77
CA PHE A 177 -14.51 19.15 -0.61
C PHE A 177 -15.18 17.83 -0.98
N ASN A 178 -15.07 16.85 -0.10
CA ASN A 178 -15.70 15.53 -0.25
C ASN A 178 -16.07 14.90 1.11
N ALA A 179 -17.02 13.96 1.07
CA ALA A 179 -17.37 13.09 2.17
C ALA A 179 -17.34 11.64 1.72
N THR A 180 -16.82 10.77 2.57
CA THR A 180 -16.78 9.32 2.35
C THR A 180 -17.44 8.59 3.50
N VAL A 181 -18.23 7.57 3.17
CA VAL A 181 -18.66 6.52 4.11
C VAL A 181 -18.22 5.17 3.56
N ALA A 182 -17.78 4.27 4.43
CA ALA A 182 -17.32 2.95 4.02
C ALA A 182 -17.62 1.87 5.05
N LEU A 183 -17.78 0.64 4.55
CA LEU A 183 -17.73 -0.58 5.33
C LEU A 183 -16.45 -1.32 4.96
N GLU A 184 -15.66 -1.66 5.97
CA GLU A 184 -14.33 -2.23 5.82
C GLU A 184 -14.22 -3.57 6.57
N ASP A 185 -13.49 -4.52 6.00
CA ASP A 185 -13.21 -5.80 6.65
C ASP A 185 -12.30 -5.61 7.87
N ARG A 186 -12.89 -5.76 9.06
CA ARG A 186 -12.21 -5.54 10.35
C ARG A 186 -11.01 -6.46 10.58
N SER A 187 -10.99 -7.65 9.97
CA SER A 187 -9.94 -8.65 10.20
C SER A 187 -8.54 -8.14 9.80
N GLY A 188 -8.49 -7.15 8.90
CA GLY A 188 -7.26 -6.46 8.52
C GLY A 188 -6.73 -5.46 9.56
N ARG A 189 -7.44 -5.22 10.67
CA ARG A 189 -7.10 -4.22 11.70
C ARG A 189 -7.01 -4.76 13.13
N GLU A 190 -7.60 -5.93 13.37
CA GLU A 190 -7.58 -6.63 14.65
C GLU A 190 -6.16 -6.74 15.27
N GLN A 191 -6.03 -6.30 16.52
CA GLN A 191 -4.90 -6.58 17.42
C GLN A 191 -5.33 -7.58 18.50
N ALA A 192 -4.45 -8.44 18.99
CA ALA A 192 -4.87 -9.50 19.93
C ALA A 192 -5.65 -8.97 21.14
N ILE A 193 -6.41 -9.83 21.81
CA ILE A 193 -7.09 -9.49 23.06
C ILE A 193 -6.39 -10.29 24.17
N ALA A 194 -5.88 -9.62 25.21
CA ALA A 194 -5.12 -10.32 26.24
C ALA A 194 -5.97 -10.75 27.44
N ILE A 195 -5.63 -11.90 28.02
CA ILE A 195 -6.15 -12.39 29.30
C ILE A 195 -5.06 -13.15 30.04
N ASN A 196 -4.91 -12.87 31.35
CA ASN A 196 -3.91 -13.51 32.21
C ASN A 196 -2.48 -13.46 31.62
N GLY A 197 -2.10 -12.32 31.04
CA GLY A 197 -0.78 -12.14 30.41
C GLY A 197 -0.59 -12.85 29.08
N THR A 198 -1.63 -13.47 28.51
CA THR A 198 -1.57 -14.20 27.24
C THR A 198 -2.47 -13.58 26.18
N ASN A 199 -1.92 -13.36 24.99
CA ASN A 199 -2.67 -12.87 23.83
C ASN A 199 -3.58 -13.97 23.27
N GLN A 200 -4.86 -13.66 23.10
CA GLN A 200 -5.86 -14.49 22.45
C GLN A 200 -6.23 -13.91 21.09
N THR A 201 -6.67 -14.78 20.19
CA THR A 201 -7.21 -14.37 18.90
C THR A 201 -8.62 -13.82 19.06
N TYR A 202 -9.01 -12.96 18.13
CA TYR A 202 -10.39 -12.57 17.91
C TYR A 202 -11.30 -13.78 17.63
N GLY A 203 -12.59 -13.60 17.92
CA GLY A 203 -13.63 -14.49 17.42
C GLY A 203 -13.88 -14.29 15.93
N GLY A 204 -14.90 -14.98 15.39
CA GLY A 204 -15.31 -14.77 14.01
C GLY A 204 -15.87 -13.37 13.75
N THR A 205 -15.87 -12.93 12.50
CA THR A 205 -16.38 -11.61 12.10
C THR A 205 -17.91 -11.57 12.09
N ARG A 206 -18.50 -10.61 12.80
CA ARG A 206 -19.97 -10.40 12.89
C ARG A 206 -20.44 -9.07 12.31
N ALA A 207 -19.60 -8.03 12.35
CA ALA A 207 -19.83 -6.75 11.71
C ALA A 207 -18.57 -6.29 10.95
N PRO A 208 -18.71 -5.56 9.83
CA PRO A 208 -17.61 -4.78 9.27
C PRO A 208 -17.32 -3.57 10.15
N ASP A 209 -16.14 -2.99 9.99
CA ASP A 209 -15.86 -1.67 10.54
C ASP A 209 -16.58 -0.61 9.71
N PHE A 210 -17.08 0.43 10.38
CA PHE A 210 -17.73 1.56 9.73
C PHE A 210 -16.79 2.76 9.75
N ILE A 211 -16.52 3.34 8.58
CA ILE A 211 -15.64 4.50 8.43
C ILE A 211 -16.45 5.67 7.89
N ALA A 212 -16.19 6.87 8.42
CA ALA A 212 -16.63 8.12 7.85
C ALA A 212 -15.46 9.11 7.78
N ALA A 213 -15.36 9.85 6.68
CA ALA A 213 -14.33 10.87 6.50
C ALA A 213 -14.87 12.10 5.77
N LEU A 214 -14.36 13.28 6.15
CA LEU A 214 -14.55 14.54 5.43
C LEU A 214 -13.19 15.05 4.99
N GLY A 215 -13.06 15.36 3.71
CA GLY A 215 -11.81 15.78 3.10
C GLY A 215 -11.91 17.09 2.34
N VAL A 216 -10.78 17.78 2.23
CA VAL A 216 -10.58 18.91 1.31
C VAL A 216 -9.26 18.75 0.59
N ASN A 217 -9.26 18.96 -0.73
CA ASN A 217 -8.06 18.97 -1.56
C ASN A 217 -8.06 20.19 -2.47
N GLN A 218 -7.13 21.11 -2.23
CA GLN A 218 -7.04 22.42 -2.89
C GLN A 218 -5.59 22.72 -3.28
N GLY A 219 -5.36 23.85 -3.95
CA GLY A 219 -4.02 24.21 -4.43
C GLY A 219 -2.96 24.34 -3.33
N TRP A 220 -3.35 24.65 -2.09
CA TRP A 220 -2.44 24.72 -0.94
C TRP A 220 -2.05 23.34 -0.41
N GLY A 221 -2.82 22.30 -0.68
CA GLY A 221 -2.66 20.99 -0.05
C GLY A 221 -3.98 20.28 0.23
N LYS A 222 -3.95 19.35 1.17
CA LYS A 222 -5.11 18.53 1.54
C LYS A 222 -5.26 18.39 3.04
N ALA A 223 -6.48 18.22 3.51
CA ALA A 223 -6.77 17.84 4.89
C ALA A 223 -7.92 16.84 4.96
N GLN A 224 -7.95 16.06 6.03
CA GLN A 224 -8.98 15.07 6.31
C GLN A 224 -9.29 15.05 7.80
N ILE A 225 -10.55 14.87 8.15
CA ILE A 225 -10.98 14.34 9.44
C ILE A 225 -11.66 13.00 9.19
N MET A 226 -11.38 12.03 10.04
CA MET A 226 -11.86 10.66 9.88
C MET A 226 -12.26 10.04 11.21
N GLY A 227 -13.21 9.12 11.15
CA GLY A 227 -13.65 8.31 12.28
C GLY A 227 -13.91 6.88 11.83
N ALA A 228 -13.70 5.94 12.74
CA ALA A 228 -13.99 4.54 12.56
C ALA A 228 -14.70 3.96 13.79
N LEU A 229 -15.62 3.03 13.56
CA LEU A 229 -16.18 2.14 14.57
C LEU A 229 -15.67 0.73 14.31
N HIS A 230 -15.21 0.07 15.36
CA HIS A 230 -14.55 -1.23 15.32
C HIS A 230 -15.19 -2.19 16.32
N GLN A 231 -15.44 -3.44 15.94
CA GLN A 231 -15.97 -4.42 16.89
C GLN A 231 -14.84 -5.22 17.53
N VAL A 232 -14.65 -5.04 18.85
CA VAL A 232 -13.80 -5.89 19.69
C VAL A 232 -14.60 -7.13 20.06
N TYR A 233 -14.42 -8.22 19.31
CA TYR A 233 -15.22 -9.43 19.41
C TYR A 233 -14.37 -10.61 19.94
N PRO A 234 -14.44 -10.93 21.25
CA PRO A 234 -13.61 -11.98 21.81
C PRO A 234 -13.98 -13.38 21.30
N SER A 235 -12.98 -14.26 21.21
CA SER A 235 -13.17 -15.65 20.81
C SER A 235 -13.84 -16.48 21.91
N ALA A 236 -14.36 -17.66 21.54
CA ALA A 236 -14.91 -18.60 22.52
C ALA A 236 -13.87 -19.05 23.56
N ALA A 237 -12.59 -19.15 23.18
CA ALA A 237 -11.48 -19.47 24.07
C ALA A 237 -11.20 -18.33 25.07
N TYR A 238 -11.28 -17.08 24.62
CA TYR A 238 -11.21 -15.93 25.52
C TYR A 238 -12.39 -15.94 26.50
N ASN A 239 -13.61 -16.10 25.99
CA ASN A 239 -14.84 -16.06 26.79
C ASN A 239 -14.91 -17.17 27.84
N SER A 240 -14.38 -18.36 27.55
CA SER A 240 -14.31 -19.45 28.54
C SER A 240 -13.35 -19.14 29.69
N LEU A 241 -12.26 -18.41 29.43
CA LEU A 241 -11.31 -17.96 30.45
C LEU A 241 -11.84 -16.76 31.25
N ALA A 242 -12.49 -15.80 30.58
CA ALA A 242 -13.09 -14.62 31.19
C ALA A 242 -14.37 -14.95 31.99
N GLY A 243 -15.00 -16.09 31.71
CA GLY A 243 -16.25 -16.51 32.33
C GLY A 243 -17.46 -15.67 31.92
N ARG A 244 -17.40 -15.01 30.76
CA ARG A 244 -18.47 -14.16 30.20
C ARG A 244 -18.38 -14.08 28.69
N THR A 245 -19.43 -13.54 28.05
CA THR A 245 -19.52 -13.40 26.59
C THR A 245 -19.94 -11.98 26.22
N GLU A 246 -19.08 -11.01 26.50
CA GLU A 246 -19.33 -9.59 26.21
C GLU A 246 -18.37 -9.15 25.09
N ASP A 247 -18.91 -8.50 24.07
CA ASP A 247 -18.16 -7.78 23.05
C ASP A 247 -18.11 -6.29 23.39
N GLU A 248 -17.05 -5.61 22.95
CA GLU A 248 -16.84 -4.19 23.19
C GLU A 248 -16.85 -3.43 21.85
N LEU A 249 -17.36 -2.20 21.87
CA LEU A 249 -17.29 -1.31 20.71
C LEU A 249 -16.04 -0.44 20.83
N GLY A 250 -15.07 -0.71 19.96
CA GLY A 250 -13.93 0.16 19.74
C GLY A 250 -14.25 1.30 18.77
N TRP A 251 -13.48 2.37 18.83
CA TRP A 251 -13.56 3.49 17.90
C TRP A 251 -12.21 4.17 17.71
N ALA A 252 -12.07 4.87 16.58
CA ALA A 252 -10.93 5.71 16.30
C ALA A 252 -11.40 7.05 15.72
N ALA A 253 -10.67 8.13 16.03
CA ALA A 253 -10.88 9.44 15.44
C ALA A 253 -9.53 10.06 15.09
N GLY A 254 -9.46 10.72 13.94
CA GLY A 254 -8.22 11.31 13.47
C GLY A 254 -8.44 12.56 12.64
N ALA A 255 -7.37 13.34 12.54
CA ALA A 255 -7.28 14.47 11.64
C ALA A 255 -5.87 14.56 11.06
N GLY A 256 -5.77 14.96 9.80
CA GLY A 256 -4.50 15.14 9.13
C GLY A 256 -4.52 16.29 8.13
N VAL A 257 -3.35 16.89 7.93
CA VAL A 257 -3.12 17.95 6.95
C VAL A 257 -1.79 17.73 6.23
N THR A 258 -1.78 17.99 4.93
CA THR A 258 -0.58 18.12 4.11
C THR A 258 -0.61 19.49 3.46
N VAL A 259 0.43 20.30 3.67
CA VAL A 259 0.57 21.63 3.06
C VAL A 259 1.76 21.62 2.10
N ASN A 260 1.52 22.02 0.86
CA ASN A 260 2.53 22.17 -0.17
C ASN A 260 3.17 23.56 -0.09
N PHE A 261 4.47 23.65 -0.36
CA PHE A 261 5.20 24.93 -0.44
C PHE A 261 6.17 24.93 -1.63
N GLY A 262 6.42 26.11 -2.20
CA GLY A 262 7.31 26.28 -3.36
C GLY A 262 8.43 27.31 -3.19
N GLY A 263 8.38 28.16 -2.16
CA GLY A 263 9.32 29.28 -1.98
C GLY A 263 10.65 28.94 -1.30
N PHE A 264 10.85 27.68 -0.90
CA PHE A 264 12.06 27.18 -0.25
C PHE A 264 12.51 25.89 -0.92
N ALA A 265 13.81 25.74 -1.15
CA ALA A 265 14.38 24.69 -1.99
C ALA A 265 13.70 24.67 -3.38
N LYS A 266 13.49 23.50 -4.00
CA LYS A 266 12.65 23.30 -5.19
C LYS A 266 11.18 23.00 -4.82
N GLY A 267 10.75 23.45 -3.64
CA GLY A 267 9.46 23.14 -3.07
C GLY A 267 9.42 21.80 -2.34
N GLY A 268 8.26 21.49 -1.80
CA GLY A 268 8.07 20.33 -0.94
C GLY A 268 6.67 20.31 -0.31
N ALA A 269 6.52 19.46 0.69
CA ALA A 269 5.30 19.37 1.49
C ALA A 269 5.62 19.04 2.95
N VAL A 270 4.81 19.56 3.86
CA VAL A 270 4.78 19.15 5.27
C VAL A 270 3.47 18.43 5.52
N SER A 271 3.52 17.28 6.19
CA SER A 271 2.34 16.55 6.64
C SER A 271 2.36 16.36 8.14
N LEU A 272 1.19 16.43 8.77
CA LEU A 272 0.97 16.13 10.17
C LEU A 272 -0.39 15.45 10.32
N GLN A 273 -0.46 14.42 11.16
CA GLN A 273 -1.70 13.78 11.56
C GLN A 273 -1.67 13.41 13.04
N ALA A 274 -2.86 13.35 13.63
CA ALA A 274 -3.09 12.81 14.96
C ALA A 274 -4.28 11.84 14.92
N VAL A 275 -4.15 10.71 15.59
CA VAL A 275 -5.18 9.67 15.71
C VAL A 275 -5.28 9.24 17.16
N TYR A 276 -6.49 9.28 17.71
CA TYR A 276 -6.85 8.66 18.97
C TYR A 276 -7.65 7.39 18.72
N THR A 277 -7.37 6.32 19.47
CA THR A 277 -8.14 5.08 19.43
C THR A 277 -8.55 4.65 20.82
N ASP A 278 -9.65 3.92 20.90
CA ASP A 278 -10.10 3.20 22.09
C ASP A 278 -10.66 1.84 21.61
N GLY A 279 -10.00 0.74 21.93
CA GLY A 279 -10.39 -0.60 21.45
C GLY A 279 -10.21 -0.81 19.94
N ALA A 280 -9.44 0.06 19.26
CA ALA A 280 -9.29 0.05 17.81
C ALA A 280 -7.83 0.35 17.41
N SER A 281 -6.88 -0.26 18.11
CA SER A 281 -5.45 0.08 18.09
C SER A 281 -4.82 0.00 16.69
N GLY A 282 -5.34 -0.87 15.81
CA GLY A 282 -4.88 -0.98 14.42
C GLY A 282 -5.12 0.27 13.54
N TYR A 283 -5.96 1.21 13.98
CA TYR A 283 -6.15 2.50 13.31
C TYR A 283 -5.09 3.55 13.68
N GLY A 284 -4.40 3.38 14.82
CA GLY A 284 -3.35 4.30 15.26
C GLY A 284 -2.04 4.11 14.48
N SER A 285 -1.59 2.85 14.38
CA SER A 285 -0.39 2.48 13.63
C SER A 285 -0.49 1.03 13.12
N THR A 286 0.19 0.72 12.01
CA THR A 286 0.43 -0.66 11.58
C THR A 286 1.76 -1.23 12.07
N GLY A 287 2.64 -0.40 12.62
CA GLY A 287 3.99 -0.81 13.06
C GLY A 287 4.11 -1.19 14.53
N TRP A 288 3.01 -1.49 15.23
CA TRP A 288 3.03 -1.97 16.61
C TRP A 288 3.88 -3.23 16.83
N ASN A 289 4.15 -3.99 15.77
CA ASN A 289 5.06 -5.15 15.78
C ASN A 289 4.70 -6.12 16.93
N SER A 290 3.41 -6.48 16.99
CA SER A 290 2.77 -7.40 17.94
C SER A 290 2.82 -7.00 19.42
N ARG A 291 3.16 -5.75 19.74
CA ARG A 291 3.27 -5.26 21.14
C ARG A 291 1.95 -4.81 21.75
N ILE A 292 0.94 -4.55 20.91
CA ILE A 292 -0.33 -3.98 21.36
C ILE A 292 -1.47 -5.00 21.24
N THR A 293 -2.49 -4.74 22.03
CA THR A 293 -3.78 -5.43 22.03
C THR A 293 -4.89 -4.43 21.78
N ASP A 294 -6.06 -4.88 21.33
CA ASP A 294 -7.25 -4.01 21.30
C ASP A 294 -7.92 -3.94 22.68
N ALA A 295 -7.80 -4.98 23.51
CA ALA A 295 -8.29 -4.95 24.88
C ALA A 295 -7.53 -5.96 25.77
N VAL A 296 -7.62 -5.76 27.09
CA VAL A 296 -6.99 -6.57 28.12
C VAL A 296 -7.98 -6.89 29.23
N TRP A 297 -8.05 -8.16 29.62
CA TRP A 297 -8.77 -8.59 30.81
C TRP A 297 -8.00 -8.25 32.09
N ASN A 298 -8.61 -7.46 32.98
CA ASN A 298 -7.98 -7.04 34.24
C ASN A 298 -8.34 -7.93 35.46
N GLY A 299 -9.06 -9.03 35.25
CA GLY A 299 -9.59 -9.89 36.33
C GLY A 299 -11.08 -9.66 36.61
N THR A 300 -11.61 -8.48 36.28
CA THR A 300 -12.99 -8.08 36.56
C THR A 300 -13.75 -7.64 35.32
N SER A 301 -13.08 -7.02 34.34
CA SER A 301 -13.65 -6.50 33.09
C SER A 301 -12.62 -6.57 31.96
N THR A 302 -13.12 -6.49 30.73
CA THR A 302 -12.32 -6.30 29.53
C THR A 302 -12.12 -4.80 29.34
N GLU A 303 -10.91 -4.31 29.58
CA GLU A 303 -10.55 -2.91 29.39
C GLU A 303 -9.99 -2.72 27.99
N THR A 304 -10.54 -1.77 27.24
CA THR A 304 -10.05 -1.44 25.91
C THR A 304 -8.75 -0.65 25.95
N THR A 305 -7.86 -0.93 24.99
CA THR A 305 -6.60 -0.22 24.83
C THR A 305 -6.84 1.13 24.18
N LYS A 306 -6.30 2.19 24.78
CA LYS A 306 -6.37 3.55 24.26
C LYS A 306 -5.01 3.97 23.72
N THR A 307 -5.01 4.65 22.59
CA THR A 307 -3.76 5.16 22.00
C THR A 307 -3.92 6.60 21.54
N LEU A 308 -2.89 7.41 21.77
CA LEU A 308 -2.69 8.69 21.08
C LEU A 308 -1.50 8.52 20.13
N ASN A 309 -1.71 8.81 18.86
CA ASN A 309 -0.71 8.66 17.80
C ASN A 309 -0.55 9.99 17.09
N ILE A 310 0.64 10.56 17.12
CA ILE A 310 0.98 11.78 16.39
C ILE A 310 2.08 11.42 15.43
N PHE A 311 1.89 11.70 14.14
CA PHE A 311 2.88 11.39 13.12
C PHE A 311 2.94 12.51 12.08
N GLY A 312 4.14 12.84 11.63
CA GLY A 312 4.33 13.87 10.63
C GLY A 312 5.67 13.77 9.93
N GLY A 313 5.81 14.55 8.87
CA GLY A 313 7.06 14.60 8.12
C GLY A 313 7.12 15.76 7.15
N VAL A 314 8.31 15.98 6.63
CA VAL A 314 8.61 16.97 5.61
C VAL A 314 9.35 16.30 4.46
N THR A 315 8.96 16.66 3.25
CA THR A 315 9.67 16.34 2.02
C THR A 315 10.20 17.62 1.39
N LEU A 316 11.47 17.61 0.97
CA LEU A 316 12.17 18.76 0.39
C LEU A 316 12.81 18.35 -0.94
N GLY A 317 12.43 19.01 -2.03
CA GLY A 317 13.16 18.93 -3.30
C GLY A 317 14.44 19.75 -3.20
N VAL A 318 15.58 19.12 -2.93
CA VAL A 318 16.87 19.82 -2.79
C VAL A 318 17.40 20.24 -4.16
N THR A 319 17.26 19.37 -5.16
CA THR A 319 17.57 19.65 -6.58
C THR A 319 16.46 19.10 -7.47
N ASP A 320 16.57 19.27 -8.79
CA ASP A 320 15.60 18.70 -9.74
C ASP A 320 15.62 17.16 -9.78
N THR A 321 16.62 16.52 -9.16
CA THR A 321 16.77 15.06 -9.11
C THR A 321 16.94 14.51 -7.70
N VAL A 322 17.08 15.36 -6.67
CA VAL A 322 17.34 14.93 -5.29
C VAL A 322 16.27 15.46 -4.36
N GLN A 323 15.65 14.55 -3.62
CA GLN A 323 14.71 14.84 -2.54
C GLN A 323 15.26 14.31 -1.22
N VAL A 324 14.99 15.03 -0.13
CA VAL A 324 15.28 14.62 1.24
C VAL A 324 13.98 14.57 2.00
N ASN A 325 13.77 13.50 2.76
CA ASN A 325 12.60 13.33 3.61
C ASN A 325 13.02 13.08 5.05
N VAL A 326 12.28 13.68 5.98
CA VAL A 326 12.39 13.44 7.42
C VAL A 326 10.99 13.32 7.97
N GLU A 327 10.74 12.28 8.75
CA GLU A 327 9.46 12.01 9.40
C GLU A 327 9.68 11.43 10.80
N GLY A 328 8.65 11.48 11.62
CA GLY A 328 8.70 10.93 12.97
C GLY A 328 7.35 10.96 13.67
N GLY A 329 7.28 10.19 14.73
CA GLY A 329 6.07 9.92 15.47
C GLY A 329 6.27 9.87 16.98
N TYR A 330 5.18 10.14 17.68
CA TYR A 330 5.01 9.90 19.10
C TYR A 330 3.74 9.09 19.30
N HIS A 331 3.84 8.04 20.10
CA HIS A 331 2.71 7.20 20.47
C HIS A 331 2.67 7.00 21.98
N ASP A 332 1.49 7.22 22.56
CA ASP A 332 1.19 6.94 23.95
C ASP A 332 0.13 5.83 23.99
N VAL A 333 0.41 4.76 24.72
CA VAL A 333 -0.45 3.58 24.81
C VAL A 333 -0.81 3.32 26.26
N ASP A 334 -2.11 3.44 26.56
CA ASP A 334 -2.75 2.94 27.78
C ASP A 334 -3.39 1.59 27.43
N GLY A 335 -2.73 0.51 27.85
CA GLY A 335 -3.07 -0.86 27.47
C GLY A 335 -4.23 -1.46 28.28
N GLY A 336 -5.03 -0.64 28.97
CA GLY A 336 -6.10 -1.08 29.86
C GLY A 336 -5.61 -1.60 31.22
N THR A 337 -4.37 -2.07 31.31
CA THR A 337 -3.66 -2.29 32.57
C THR A 337 -2.22 -1.80 32.46
N SER A 338 -1.66 -1.31 33.56
CA SER A 338 -0.30 -0.75 33.57
C SER A 338 0.83 -1.70 33.14
N ALA A 339 0.58 -3.01 33.02
CA ALA A 339 1.55 -3.96 32.47
C ALA A 339 1.67 -3.88 30.94
N TYR A 340 0.70 -3.28 30.26
CA TYR A 340 0.63 -3.13 28.80
C TYR A 340 0.88 -1.70 28.35
N ASP A 341 1.08 -0.76 29.28
CA ASP A 341 1.36 0.65 28.96
C ASP A 341 2.78 0.82 28.43
N PHE A 342 2.92 1.63 27.38
CA PHE A 342 4.21 2.06 26.85
C PHE A 342 4.10 3.37 26.08
N THR A 343 5.22 4.06 25.95
CA THR A 343 5.38 5.18 25.03
C THR A 343 6.39 4.83 23.95
N GLN A 344 6.17 5.35 22.73
CA GLN A 344 7.07 5.15 21.60
C GLN A 344 7.41 6.49 20.95
N TRP A 345 8.68 6.67 20.62
CA TRP A 345 9.13 7.72 19.69
C TRP A 345 9.81 7.07 18.49
N ASP A 346 9.66 7.70 17.33
CA ASP A 346 10.31 7.21 16.13
C ASP A 346 10.71 8.35 15.19
N ALA A 347 11.74 8.08 14.41
CA ALA A 347 12.26 9.00 13.42
C ALA A 347 12.76 8.22 12.21
N THR A 348 12.42 8.69 11.02
CA THR A 348 12.89 8.15 9.74
C THR A 348 13.42 9.28 8.87
N ALA A 349 14.56 9.04 8.22
CA ALA A 349 15.13 9.97 7.26
C ALA A 349 15.63 9.22 6.03
N ASN A 350 15.43 9.80 4.84
CA ASN A 350 15.95 9.24 3.60
C ASN A 350 16.39 10.33 2.61
N VAL A 351 17.20 9.90 1.64
CA VAL A 351 17.57 10.69 0.47
C VAL A 351 17.17 9.91 -0.76
N VAL A 352 16.42 10.56 -1.65
CA VAL A 352 15.92 9.99 -2.90
C VAL A 352 16.63 10.68 -4.05
N TRP A 353 17.35 9.93 -4.88
CA TRP A 353 17.94 10.41 -6.12
C TRP A 353 17.25 9.79 -7.34
N GLU A 354 16.70 10.63 -8.20
CA GLU A 354 16.04 10.29 -9.46
C GLU A 354 16.81 10.90 -10.65
N PRO A 355 17.89 10.26 -11.12
CA PRO A 355 18.67 10.80 -12.23
C PRO A 355 17.92 10.80 -13.57
N VAL A 356 16.95 9.91 -13.73
CA VAL A 356 16.07 9.83 -14.90
C VAL A 356 14.68 9.43 -14.47
N SER A 357 13.66 9.89 -15.21
CA SER A 357 12.26 9.66 -14.87
C SER A 357 11.95 8.17 -14.63
N GLY A 358 11.37 7.90 -13.48
CA GLY A 358 10.94 6.58 -13.07
C GLY A 358 12.05 5.68 -12.53
N PHE A 359 13.31 6.11 -12.47
CA PHE A 359 14.39 5.37 -11.80
C PHE A 359 14.89 6.12 -10.56
N GLN A 360 14.65 5.55 -9.39
CA GLN A 360 14.97 6.16 -8.10
C GLN A 360 15.87 5.25 -7.28
N MET A 361 16.77 5.84 -6.50
CA MET A 361 17.58 5.11 -5.53
C MET A 361 17.90 5.96 -4.30
N GLY A 362 18.27 5.31 -3.21
CA GLY A 362 18.92 5.98 -2.11
C GLY A 362 18.82 5.26 -0.76
N PRO A 363 19.50 5.82 0.25
CA PRO A 363 19.51 5.31 1.61
C PRO A 363 18.33 5.82 2.42
N GLU A 364 17.96 5.03 3.42
CA GLU A 364 16.97 5.33 4.46
C GLU A 364 17.47 4.78 5.80
N PHE A 365 17.21 5.54 6.87
CA PHE A 365 17.55 5.17 8.23
C PHE A 365 16.35 5.40 9.13
N GLN A 366 16.11 4.49 10.07
CA GLN A 366 15.01 4.58 11.03
C GLN A 366 15.51 4.28 12.44
N TYR A 367 14.94 5.01 13.39
CA TYR A 367 15.10 4.81 14.82
C TYR A 367 13.74 4.72 15.47
N ARG A 368 13.61 3.81 16.44
CA ARG A 368 12.47 3.76 17.35
C ARG A 368 12.97 3.56 18.77
N ASP A 369 12.37 4.29 19.70
CA ASP A 369 12.54 4.15 21.13
C ASP A 369 11.21 3.71 21.74
N ILE A 370 11.25 2.78 22.70
CA ILE A 370 10.07 2.26 23.39
C ILE A 370 10.37 2.21 24.88
N ASP A 371 9.60 2.97 25.64
CA ASP A 371 9.65 3.00 27.10
C ASP A 371 8.44 2.24 27.64
N TYR A 372 8.68 1.14 28.36
CA TYR A 372 7.62 0.35 28.95
C TYR A 372 7.33 0.81 30.37
N SER A 373 6.07 0.70 30.78
CA SER A 373 5.74 0.84 32.20
C SER A 373 6.51 -0.17 33.04
N ARG A 374 6.97 0.24 34.22
CA ARG A 374 7.68 -0.63 35.17
C ARG A 374 6.89 -1.88 35.55
N THR A 375 5.56 -1.80 35.53
CA THR A 375 4.68 -2.95 35.85
C THR A 375 4.76 -4.05 34.80
N SER A 376 5.16 -3.74 33.56
CA SER A 376 5.32 -4.73 32.49
C SER A 376 6.41 -5.77 32.80
N GLY A 377 7.41 -5.40 33.61
CA GLY A 377 8.62 -6.20 33.82
C GLY A 377 9.55 -6.24 32.60
N LEU A 378 9.24 -5.51 31.53
CA LEU A 378 10.08 -5.37 30.34
C LEU A 378 11.09 -4.24 30.54
N ASN A 379 12.24 -4.35 29.88
CA ASN A 379 13.22 -3.27 29.81
C ASN A 379 12.87 -2.37 28.63
N ASP A 380 13.07 -1.06 28.83
CA ASP A 380 13.05 -0.09 27.74
C ASP A 380 14.04 -0.50 26.64
N THR A 381 13.65 -0.27 25.40
CA THR A 381 14.38 -0.75 24.24
C THR A 381 14.38 0.27 23.11
N TYR A 382 15.32 0.12 22.20
CA TYR A 382 15.35 0.88 20.96
C TYR A 382 15.68 -0.02 19.79
N GLU A 383 15.29 0.40 18.59
CA GLU A 383 15.54 -0.32 17.36
C GLU A 383 16.14 0.62 16.30
N LEU A 384 17.06 0.08 15.51
CA LEU A 384 17.72 0.79 14.41
C LEU A 384 17.62 0.00 13.11
N TYR A 385 17.18 0.66 12.05
CA TYR A 385 17.07 0.06 10.72
C TYR A 385 17.75 0.91 9.67
N GLY A 386 18.37 0.24 8.70
CA GLY A 386 18.96 0.87 7.52
C GLY A 386 18.44 0.19 6.27
N THR A 387 18.05 0.95 5.26
CA THR A 387 17.67 0.43 3.95
C THR A 387 18.44 1.17 2.86
N PHE A 388 18.92 0.47 1.85
CA PHE A 388 19.28 1.07 0.57
C PHE A 388 18.42 0.47 -0.52
N ARG A 389 17.76 1.31 -1.32
CA ARG A 389 16.82 0.88 -2.37
C ARG A 389 17.26 1.35 -3.74
N LEU A 390 17.00 0.52 -4.74
CA LEU A 390 16.84 0.93 -6.14
C LEU A 390 15.45 0.52 -6.63
N GLN A 391 14.82 1.36 -7.44
CA GLN A 391 13.50 1.12 -7.98
C GLN A 391 13.35 1.72 -9.37
N ARG A 392 12.72 0.98 -10.29
CA ARG A 392 12.27 1.51 -11.57
C ARG A 392 10.80 1.22 -11.82
N THR A 393 10.04 2.24 -12.21
CA THR A 393 8.64 2.14 -12.63
C THR A 393 8.52 2.47 -14.12
N PHE A 394 7.72 1.72 -14.87
CA PHE A 394 7.53 1.92 -16.31
C PHE A 394 6.12 1.52 -16.79
#